data_AF-A0A836QQ37-F1
#
_entry.id   AF-A0A836QQ37-F1
#
_cell.length_a   1.000
_cell.length_b   1.000
_cell.length_c   1.000
_cell.angle_alpha   90.00
_cell.angle_beta   90.00
_cell.angle_gamma   90.00
#
_symmetry.space_group_name_H-M   'P 1'
#
loop_
_entity.id
_entity.type
_entity.pdbx_description
1 polymer ?
#
loop_
_entity_poly.entity_id
_entity_poly.type
_entity_poly.pdbx_seq_one_letter_code
_entity_poly.pdbx_strand_id
1 'polypeptide(L)'
;MLLQALCACAGVTLRAVATALKIPIKEGSVHASGILDMRGTLGVVSEAPVGFKNIDLSFDLNTEATEEELALLMKLTERYCVVFQTLTGNPKLTIAQKSTGNG
;
A
#
# COMPACT_ATOMS: atom_id res chain seq x y z
N MET A 1 4.20 -7.05 7.81
CA MET A 1 3.40 -7.63 6.71
C MET A 1 2.56 -6.61 5.96
N LEU A 2 1.79 -5.69 6.59
CA LEU A 2 0.92 -4.76 5.82
C LEU A 2 1.68 -3.89 4.81
N LEU A 3 2.71 -3.15 5.23
CA LEU A 3 3.49 -2.29 4.34
C LEU A 3 4.23 -3.07 3.25
N GLN A 4 4.63 -4.31 3.54
CA GLN A 4 5.24 -5.20 2.54
C GLN A 4 4.24 -5.58 1.44
N ALA A 5 2.98 -5.87 1.80
CA ALA A 5 1.92 -6.11 0.84
C ALA A 5 1.63 -4.87 -0.01
N LEU A 6 1.68 -3.67 0.61
CA LEU A 6 1.56 -2.40 -0.12
C LEU A 6 2.70 -2.21 -1.12
N CYS A 7 3.96 -2.35 -0.70
CA CYS A 7 5.12 -2.25 -1.60
C CYS A 7 5.02 -3.26 -2.75
N ALA A 8 4.69 -4.51 -2.45
CA ALA A 8 4.59 -5.56 -3.46
C ALA A 8 3.49 -5.26 -4.48
N CYS A 9 2.28 -4.91 -4.02
CA CYS A 9 1.16 -4.60 -4.90
C CYS A 9 1.44 -3.35 -5.74
N ALA A 10 1.94 -2.27 -5.13
CA ALA A 10 2.27 -1.05 -5.84
C ALA A 10 3.37 -1.26 -6.88
N GLY A 11 4.42 -2.02 -6.56
CA GLY A 11 5.50 -2.34 -7.48
C GLY A 11 5.05 -3.16 -8.70
N VAL A 12 4.22 -4.19 -8.50
CA VAL A 12 3.69 -4.97 -9.65
C VAL A 12 2.72 -4.15 -10.50
N THR A 13 1.89 -3.32 -9.88
CA THR A 13 0.99 -2.40 -10.60
C THR A 13 1.79 -1.40 -11.43
N LEU A 14 2.80 -0.76 -10.84
CA LEU A 14 3.67 0.20 -11.54
C LEU A 14 4.30 -0.44 -12.77
N ARG A 15 4.86 -1.64 -12.64
CA ARG A 15 5.48 -2.35 -13.76
C ARG A 15 4.49 -2.65 -14.89
N ALA A 16 3.27 -3.06 -14.54
CA ALA A 16 2.22 -3.31 -15.52
C ALA A 16 1.80 -2.02 -16.25
N VAL A 17 1.62 -0.91 -15.52
CA VAL A 17 1.28 0.39 -16.09
C VAL A 17 2.41 0.92 -16.97
N ALA A 18 3.66 0.85 -16.51
CA ALA A 18 4.82 1.27 -17.29
C ALA A 18 4.91 0.49 -18.62
N THR A 19 4.65 -0.82 -18.58
CA THR A 19 4.59 -1.66 -19.78
C THR A 19 3.49 -1.20 -20.74
N ALA A 20 2.29 -0.92 -20.23
CA ALA A 20 1.15 -0.47 -21.05
C ALA A 20 1.39 0.92 -21.68
N LEU A 21 2.05 1.82 -20.94
CA LEU A 21 2.44 3.14 -21.42
C LEU A 21 3.72 3.15 -22.27
N LYS A 22 4.40 2.00 -22.41
CA LYS A 22 5.70 1.84 -23.09
C LYS A 22 6.80 2.72 -22.48
N ILE A 23 6.74 2.94 -21.17
CA ILE A 23 7.75 3.68 -20.42
C ILE A 23 8.83 2.69 -19.95
N PRO A 24 10.09 2.79 -20.43
CA PRO A 24 11.15 1.87 -20.04
C PRO A 24 11.65 2.21 -18.62
N ILE A 25 11.46 1.29 -17.68
CA ILE A 25 12.05 1.37 -16.33
C ILE A 25 13.22 0.38 -16.29
N LYS A 26 14.45 0.89 -16.08
CA LYS A 26 15.66 0.04 -16.02
C LYS A 26 15.72 -0.68 -14.67
N GLU A 27 15.54 0.09 -13.61
CA GLU A 27 15.57 -0.38 -12.21
C GLU A 27 14.61 0.46 -11.37
N GLY A 28 14.19 -0.06 -10.22
CA GLY A 28 13.45 0.74 -9.27
C GLY A 28 13.20 0.04 -7.95
N SER A 29 12.99 0.83 -6.91
CA SER A 29 12.63 0.37 -5.56
C SER A 29 11.36 1.06 -5.08
N VAL A 30 10.60 0.33 -4.26
CA VAL A 30 9.35 0.81 -3.66
C VAL A 30 9.54 0.83 -2.15
N HIS A 31 9.34 1.99 -1.55
CA HIS A 31 9.51 2.20 -0.11
C HIS A 31 8.18 2.58 0.52
N ALA A 32 7.82 1.90 1.60
CA ALA A 32 6.68 2.26 2.42
C ALA A 32 7.12 2.45 3.87
N SER A 33 6.69 3.56 4.48
CA SER A 33 6.87 3.86 5.90
C SER A 33 5.54 4.26 6.52
N GLY A 34 5.47 4.31 7.84
CA GLY A 34 4.27 4.76 8.53
C GLY A 34 4.45 4.86 10.04
N ILE A 35 3.57 5.60 10.70
CA ILE A 35 3.61 5.82 12.15
C ILE A 35 2.48 5.04 12.82
N LEU A 36 2.79 4.37 13.93
CA LEU A 36 1.81 3.74 14.81
C LEU A 36 1.88 4.32 16.22
N ASP A 37 0.75 4.25 16.92
CA ASP A 37 0.73 4.41 18.37
C ASP A 37 0.68 3.04 19.04
N MET A 38 1.83 2.53 19.46
CA MET A 38 1.92 1.20 20.06
C MET A 38 1.14 1.09 21.38
N ARG A 39 0.82 2.21 22.04
CA ARG A 39 0.03 2.21 23.27
C ARG A 39 -1.38 1.66 23.04
N GLY A 40 -1.96 1.90 21.86
CA GLY A 40 -3.27 1.36 21.48
C GLY A 40 -3.18 -0.15 21.27
N THR A 41 -2.26 -0.59 20.41
CA THR A 41 -2.04 -2.03 20.11
C THR A 41 -1.71 -2.86 21.35
N LEU A 42 -0.95 -2.29 22.29
CA LEU A 42 -0.57 -2.94 23.55
C LEU A 42 -1.59 -2.77 24.67
N GLY A 43 -2.70 -2.06 24.43
CA GLY A 43 -3.77 -1.85 25.42
C GLY A 43 -3.38 -0.99 26.62
N VAL A 44 -2.35 -0.15 26.50
CA VAL A 44 -1.86 0.72 27.58
C VAL A 44 -2.77 1.95 27.75
N VAL A 45 -3.31 2.48 26.66
CA VAL A 45 -4.22 3.64 26.65
C VAL A 45 -5.42 3.29 25.79
N SER A 46 -6.63 3.28 26.38
CA SER A 46 -7.88 2.91 25.69
C SER A 46 -8.21 3.82 24.51
N GLU A 47 -7.92 5.12 24.64
CA GLU A 47 -8.22 6.14 23.62
C GLU A 47 -7.19 6.19 22.48
N ALA A 48 -6.07 5.46 22.60
CA ALA A 48 -5.04 5.47 21.58
C ALA A 48 -5.49 4.60 20.38
N PRO A 49 -5.45 5.12 19.13
CA PRO A 49 -5.93 4.39 17.97
C PRO A 49 -5.06 3.17 17.68
N VAL A 50 -5.68 2.05 17.32
CA VAL A 50 -4.99 0.84 16.84
C VAL A 50 -4.87 0.90 15.32
N GLY A 51 -3.64 0.83 14.82
CA GLY A 51 -3.32 0.88 13.40
C GLY A 51 -2.31 1.97 13.03
N PHE A 52 -2.10 2.14 11.73
CA PHE A 52 -1.25 3.21 11.20
C PHE A 52 -2.00 4.54 11.23
N LYS A 53 -1.34 5.60 11.72
CA LYS A 53 -1.84 6.99 11.65
C LYS A 53 -1.65 7.58 10.26
N ASN A 54 -0.52 7.23 9.64
CA ASN A 54 -0.16 7.59 8.27
C ASN A 54 0.67 6.45 7.69
N ILE A 55 0.60 6.35 6.36
CA ILE A 55 1.45 5.49 5.55
C ILE A 55 1.93 6.34 4.39
N ASP A 56 3.24 6.37 4.18
CA ASP A 56 3.88 7.08 3.08
C ASP A 56 4.47 6.06 2.12
N LEU A 57 4.13 6.18 0.84
CA LEU A 57 4.61 5.31 -0.24
C LEU A 57 5.43 6.15 -1.22
N SER A 58 6.64 5.70 -1.52
CA SER A 58 7.55 6.36 -2.46
C SER A 58 8.22 5.36 -3.39
N PHE A 59 8.64 5.87 -4.54
CA PHE A 59 9.28 5.11 -5.60
C PHE A 59 10.59 5.79 -5.97
N ASP A 60 11.65 5.02 -6.07
CA ASP A 60 12.91 5.44 -6.69
C ASP A 60 13.05 4.67 -7.99
N LEU A 61 13.14 5.38 -9.12
CA LEU A 61 13.08 4.79 -10.46
C LEU A 61 14.25 5.29 -11.30
N ASN A 62 14.98 4.35 -11.90
CA ASN A 62 15.97 4.65 -12.93
C ASN A 62 15.32 4.53 -14.30
N THR A 63 15.02 5.67 -14.92
CA THR A 63 14.35 5.77 -16.22
C THR A 63 14.69 7.07 -16.94
N GLU A 64 14.48 7.09 -18.25
CA GLU A 64 14.63 8.27 -19.12
C GLU A 64 13.26 8.92 -19.44
N ALA A 65 12.20 8.48 -18.74
CA ALA A 65 10.85 9.01 -18.89
C ALA A 65 10.78 10.51 -18.56
N THR A 66 9.92 11.24 -19.26
CA THR A 66 9.69 12.67 -18.96
C THR A 66 8.91 12.84 -17.64
N GLU A 67 8.91 14.05 -17.09
CA GLU A 67 8.13 14.35 -15.89
C GLU A 67 6.63 14.10 -16.09
N GLU A 68 6.10 14.38 -17.28
CA GLU A 68 4.70 14.12 -17.61
C GLU A 68 4.39 12.62 -17.67
N GLU A 69 5.30 11.82 -18.24
CA GLU A 69 5.18 10.36 -18.28
C GLU A 69 5.23 9.76 -16.88
N LEU A 70 6.15 10.23 -16.04
CA LEU A 70 6.27 9.83 -14.63
C LEU A 70 5.02 10.21 -13.84
N ALA A 71 4.51 11.43 -14.01
CA ALA A 71 3.28 11.88 -13.35
C ALA A 71 2.08 11.00 -13.74
N LEU A 72 1.94 10.66 -15.02
CA LEU A 72 0.89 9.76 -15.49
C LEU A 72 1.07 8.33 -14.94
N LEU A 73 2.31 7.82 -14.95
CA LEU A 73 2.64 6.51 -14.40
C LEU A 73 2.28 6.42 -12.90
N MET A 74 2.65 7.42 -12.10
CA MET A 74 2.30 7.47 -10.67
C MET A 74 0.79 7.53 -10.46
N LYS A 75 0.10 8.42 -11.19
CA LYS A 75 -1.36 8.58 -11.10
C LYS A 75 -2.11 7.28 -11.40
N LEU A 76 -1.70 6.55 -12.45
CA LEU A 76 -2.32 5.27 -12.80
C LEU A 76 -1.92 4.16 -11.82
N THR A 77 -0.68 4.17 -11.32
CA THR A 77 -0.24 3.22 -10.29
C THR A 77 -1.07 3.37 -9.02
N GLU A 78 -1.26 4.60 -8.54
CA GLU A 78 -2.10 4.88 -7.37
C GLU A 78 -3.54 4.40 -7.60
N ARG A 79 -4.12 4.73 -8.75
CA ARG A 79 -5.49 4.37 -9.12
C ARG A 79 -5.71 2.86 -9.19
N TYR A 80 -4.74 2.10 -9.67
CA TYR A 80 -4.89 0.66 -9.92
C TYR A 80 -4.23 -0.24 -8.86
N CYS A 81 -3.50 0.32 -7.90
CA CYS A 81 -2.95 -0.44 -6.78
C CYS A 81 -4.08 -0.87 -5.84
N VAL A 82 -4.46 -2.15 -5.91
CA VAL A 82 -5.57 -2.71 -5.13
C VAL A 82 -5.35 -2.51 -3.62
N VAL A 83 -4.13 -2.73 -3.12
CA VAL A 83 -3.83 -2.55 -1.69
C VAL A 83 -3.95 -1.09 -1.27
N PHE A 84 -3.40 -0.15 -2.04
CA PHE A 84 -3.53 1.28 -1.75
C PHE A 84 -5.01 1.70 -1.73
N GLN A 85 -5.77 1.35 -2.78
CA GLN A 85 -7.19 1.66 -2.87
C GLN A 85 -8.02 1.00 -1.75
N THR A 86 -7.66 -0.20 -1.30
CA THR A 86 -8.31 -0.87 -0.17
C THR A 86 -8.08 -0.12 1.14
N LEU A 87 -6.86 0.38 1.36
CA LEU A 87 -6.52 1.17 2.56
C LEU A 87 -7.22 2.52 2.57
N THR A 88 -7.34 3.19 1.41
CA THR A 88 -8.05 4.47 1.28
C THR A 88 -9.57 4.29 1.34
N GLY A 89 -10.08 3.19 0.78
CA GLY A 89 -11.52 2.97 0.60
C GLY A 89 -12.26 2.46 1.84
N ASN A 90 -11.55 2.04 2.90
CA ASN A 90 -12.13 1.52 4.15
C ASN A 90 -13.32 0.56 3.91
N PRO A 91 -13.11 -0.57 3.20
CA PRO A 91 -14.20 -1.48 2.88
C PRO A 91 -14.83 -2.04 4.17
N LYS A 92 -16.10 -2.46 4.08
CA LYS A 92 -16.78 -3.13 5.18
C LYS A 92 -16.05 -4.44 5.51
N LEU A 93 -15.50 -4.53 6.72
CA LEU A 93 -14.88 -5.73 7.26
C LEU A 93 -15.87 -6.46 8.19
N THR A 94 -15.91 -7.78 8.12
CA THR A 94 -16.72 -8.61 9.02
C THR A 94 -15.81 -9.68 9.61
N ILE A 95 -15.85 -9.83 10.93
CA ILE A 95 -15.18 -10.93 11.64
C ILE A 95 -16.25 -11.94 12.03
N ALA A 96 -16.03 -13.20 11.71
CA ALA A 96 -16.92 -14.29 12.07
C ALA A 96 -16.11 -15.39 12.77
N GLN A 97 -16.71 -16.02 13.77
CA GLN A 97 -16.15 -17.15 14.50
C GLN A 97 -17.04 -18.38 14.29
N LYS A 98 -16.42 -19.54 14.06
CA LYS A 98 -17.07 -20.84 14.21
C LYS A 98 -16.34 -21.60 15.31
N SER A 99 -17.11 -22.14 16.26
CA SER A 99 -16.59 -23.01 17.31
C SER A 99 -17.32 -24.35 17.22
N THR A 100 -16.59 -25.44 17.13
CA THR A 100 -17.08 -26.79 17.39
C THR A 100 -16.60 -27.18 18.77
N GLY A 101 -17.41 -26.87 19.79
CA GLY A 101 -17.17 -27.40 21.13
C GLY A 101 -17.66 -28.84 21.19
N ASN A 102 -16.76 -29.78 21.51
CA ASN A 102 -17.19 -31.06 22.06
C ASN A 102 -17.70 -30.78 23.48
N GLY A 103 -19.02 -30.91 23.68
CA GLY A 103 -19.59 -31.05 25.02
C GLY A 103 -19.12 -32.32 25.70
#